data_AF-A0A9Q0DAY3-F1
#
_entry.id   AF-A0A9Q0DAY3-F1
#
_cell.length_a   1.000
_cell.length_b   1.000
_cell.length_c   1.000
_cell.angle_alpha   90.00
_cell.angle_beta   90.00
_cell.angle_gamma   90.00
#
_symmetry.space_group_name_H-M   'P 1'
#
loop_
_entity.id
_entity.type
_entity.pdbx_description
1 polymer ?
#
loop_
_entity_poly.entity_id
_entity_poly.type
_entity_poly.pdbx_seq_one_letter_code
_entity_poly.pdbx_strand_id
1 'polypeptide(L)'
;MSLSPWCLNWNTTGRTRNRQNLSLSLSLSLSLALSLRHGIRVAPDVTVEQVLLAVGQQIGYDKLACASRMNKAVVVFLKEIDAGSQIVESGVVFRDSLLFVSPLALPFSRVTVSGVLPFIANVALEQELRRFGKFASAFKTITLGCKDPNLTHVQSLCRHVFMFLENPSQTLDVSFKV
;
A
#
# COMPACT_ATOMS: atom_id res chain seq x y z
N MET A 1 24.28 -15.04 5.06
CA MET A 1 22.83 -14.86 4.84
C MET A 1 22.16 -15.07 6.18
N SER A 2 21.79 -13.99 6.87
CA SER A 2 21.10 -14.05 8.16
C SER A 2 20.14 -12.88 8.26
N LEU A 3 18.87 -13.19 8.49
CA LEU A 3 17.79 -12.25 8.79
C LEU A 3 18.16 -11.40 10.01
N SER A 4 17.98 -10.09 9.91
CA SER A 4 18.08 -9.19 11.07
C SER A 4 16.73 -9.09 11.80
N PRO A 5 16.70 -9.15 13.15
CA PRO A 5 15.48 -9.10 13.94
C PRO A 5 15.03 -7.65 14.17
N TRP A 6 13.73 -7.45 14.11
CA TRP A 6 13.08 -6.23 14.59
C TRP A 6 13.17 -6.18 16.12
N CYS A 7 13.89 -5.21 16.67
CA CYS A 7 13.84 -4.89 18.10
C CYS A 7 13.17 -3.52 18.30
N LEU A 8 11.90 -3.57 18.71
CA LEU A 8 11.28 -2.54 19.53
C LEU A 8 11.95 -2.57 20.90
N ASN A 9 12.49 -1.45 21.37
CA ASN A 9 12.90 -1.32 22.76
C ASN A 9 12.47 0.07 23.28
N TRP A 10 11.41 0.08 24.09
CA TRP A 10 10.98 1.23 24.87
C TRP A 10 11.58 1.10 26.26
N ASN A 11 12.58 1.90 26.59
CA ASN A 11 13.11 1.99 27.94
C ASN A 11 12.27 2.96 28.77
N THR A 12 11.61 2.41 29.79
CA THR A 12 11.02 3.12 30.93
C THR A 12 12.08 3.41 31.99
N THR A 13 12.28 4.68 32.31
CA THR A 13 12.82 5.11 33.61
C THR A 13 12.25 6.49 33.93
N GLY A 14 11.50 6.58 35.03
CA GLY A 14 10.80 7.79 35.44
C GLY A 14 11.57 8.63 36.46
N ARG A 15 11.24 9.94 36.52
CA ARG A 15 10.92 10.66 37.77
C ARG A 15 10.36 12.07 37.51
N THR A 16 9.10 12.22 37.91
CA THR A 16 8.44 13.34 38.62
C THR A 16 8.34 14.77 38.04
N ARG A 17 7.07 15.18 37.97
CA ARG A 17 6.48 16.52 38.21
C ARG A 17 6.80 17.63 37.19
N ASN A 18 5.82 17.86 36.32
CA ASN A 18 5.02 19.08 36.47
C ASN A 18 3.61 18.88 35.91
N ARG A 19 2.61 19.00 36.80
CA ARG A 19 1.21 19.22 36.44
C ARG A 19 1.13 20.66 35.93
N GLN A 20 1.11 20.84 34.62
CA GLN A 20 0.51 22.03 34.04
C GLN A 20 -0.40 21.59 32.91
N ASN A 21 -1.65 22.02 33.04
CA ASN A 21 -2.72 21.95 32.07
C ASN A 21 -2.20 22.12 30.64
N LEU A 22 -2.14 21.02 29.90
CA LEU A 22 -2.36 21.09 28.47
C LEU A 22 -3.76 20.54 28.31
N SER A 23 -4.70 21.46 28.08
CA SER A 23 -5.98 21.15 27.51
C SER A 23 -5.73 20.10 26.42
N LEU A 24 -6.19 18.87 26.67
CA LEU A 24 -6.37 17.87 25.64
C LEU A 24 -7.45 18.43 24.72
N SER A 25 -7.09 19.42 23.92
CA SER A 25 -7.90 19.91 22.82
C SER A 25 -8.12 18.70 21.95
N LEU A 26 -9.37 18.25 21.94
CA LEU A 26 -9.92 17.22 21.10
C LEU A 26 -9.33 17.33 19.69
N SER A 27 -8.23 16.63 19.49
CA SER A 27 -7.70 16.22 18.21
C SER A 27 -7.17 14.83 18.45
N LEU A 28 -8.06 13.94 18.93
CA LEU A 28 -8.06 12.60 18.37
C LEU A 28 -8.37 12.77 16.88
N SER A 29 -7.38 13.24 16.13
CA SER A 29 -7.33 13.11 14.70
C SER A 29 -7.65 11.66 14.44
N LEU A 30 -8.71 11.39 13.67
CA LEU A 30 -8.99 10.07 13.12
C LEU A 30 -7.64 9.39 12.87
N SER A 31 -7.39 8.27 13.55
CA SER A 31 -6.33 7.38 13.13
C SER A 31 -6.75 6.90 11.74
N LEU A 32 -6.42 7.68 10.71
CA LEU A 32 -6.49 7.21 9.35
C LEU A 32 -5.68 5.92 9.38
N ALA A 33 -6.33 4.82 9.02
CA ALA A 33 -5.68 3.53 8.88
C ALA A 33 -4.74 3.57 7.66
N LEU A 34 -3.66 4.34 7.79
CA LEU A 34 -2.63 4.49 6.79
C LEU A 34 -1.92 3.14 6.66
N SER A 35 -1.68 2.76 5.42
CA SER A 35 -0.91 1.57 5.05
C SER A 35 0.23 1.97 4.13
N LEU A 36 1.17 1.07 3.87
CA LEU A 36 2.31 1.34 2.96
C LEU A 36 1.87 1.82 1.56
N ARG A 37 0.64 1.51 1.13
CA ARG A 37 0.06 1.97 -0.14
C ARG A 37 -0.16 3.48 -0.20
N HIS A 38 -0.23 4.14 0.95
CA HIS A 38 -0.38 5.58 1.06
C HIS A 38 0.98 6.30 1.07
N GLY A 39 2.07 5.55 1.18
CA GLY A 39 3.42 6.08 1.31
C GLY A 39 4.09 6.28 -0.04
N ILE A 40 4.69 7.45 -0.24
CA ILE A 40 5.66 7.72 -1.30
C ILE A 40 7.04 7.96 -0.69
N ARG A 41 8.08 7.65 -1.45
CA ARG A 41 9.48 7.83 -1.09
C ARG A 41 10.16 8.75 -2.09
N VAL A 42 10.75 9.83 -1.57
CA VAL A 42 11.46 10.86 -2.32
C VAL A 42 12.96 10.80 -1.99
N ALA A 43 13.78 10.97 -3.03
CA ALA A 43 15.24 10.85 -3.03
C ALA A 43 15.99 11.79 -2.02
N PRO A 44 17.28 11.56 -1.73
CA PRO A 44 17.88 11.86 -0.43
C PRO A 44 18.30 13.30 -0.14
N ASP A 45 18.41 14.17 -1.14
CA ASP A 45 19.12 15.46 -1.03
C ASP A 45 18.21 16.68 -0.77
N VAL A 46 17.01 16.44 -0.23
CA VAL A 46 16.02 17.49 0.11
C VAL A 46 15.50 17.36 1.53
N THR A 47 15.23 18.48 2.19
CA THR A 47 14.68 18.47 3.56
C THR A 47 13.22 17.99 3.55
N VAL A 48 12.74 17.49 4.69
CA VAL A 48 11.34 17.01 4.80
C VAL A 48 10.36 18.13 4.48
N GLU A 49 10.60 19.33 5.00
CA GLU A 49 9.78 20.51 4.75
C GLU A 49 9.73 20.87 3.26
N GLN A 50 10.86 20.88 2.57
CA GLN A 50 10.92 21.17 1.13
C GLN A 50 10.11 20.17 0.30
N VAL A 51 10.19 18.89 0.65
CA VAL A 51 9.39 17.84 -0.02
C VAL A 51 7.91 18.06 0.26
N LEU A 52 7.52 18.37 1.50
CA LEU A 52 6.12 18.60 1.85
C LEU A 52 5.53 19.84 1.15
N LEU A 53 6.31 20.91 1.00
CA LEU A 53 5.90 22.10 0.24
C LEU A 53 5.68 21.77 -1.23
N ALA A 54 6.65 21.08 -1.87
CA ALA A 54 6.55 20.72 -3.28
C ALA A 54 5.38 19.77 -3.55
N VAL A 55 5.20 18.74 -2.71
CA VAL A 55 4.10 17.79 -2.81
C VAL A 55 2.76 18.48 -2.53
N GLY A 56 2.66 19.26 -1.44
CA GLY A 56 1.45 19.98 -1.08
C GLY A 56 1.01 21.00 -2.13
N GLN A 57 1.95 21.61 -2.84
CA GLN A 57 1.64 22.52 -3.96
C GLN A 57 1.07 21.78 -5.17
N GLN A 58 1.46 20.53 -5.43
CA GLN A 58 0.95 19.73 -6.56
C GLN A 58 -0.41 19.10 -6.28
N ILE A 59 -0.62 18.50 -5.09
CA ILE A 59 -1.83 17.70 -4.79
C ILE A 59 -2.76 18.33 -3.73
N GLY A 60 -2.35 19.41 -3.08
CA GLY A 60 -3.04 20.02 -1.94
C GLY A 60 -2.43 19.62 -0.59
N TYR A 61 -2.30 20.60 0.30
CA TYR A 61 -1.75 20.41 1.65
C TYR A 61 -2.66 19.59 2.55
N ASP A 62 -3.97 19.60 2.30
CA ASP A 62 -4.99 18.86 3.04
C ASP A 62 -4.85 17.34 2.88
N LYS A 63 -4.23 16.88 1.78
CA LYS A 63 -4.00 15.46 1.48
C LYS A 63 -2.78 14.87 2.16
N LEU A 64 -1.91 15.70 2.75
CA LEU A 64 -0.75 15.24 3.51
C LEU A 64 -1.22 14.70 4.87
N ALA A 65 -0.70 13.53 5.28
CA ALA A 65 -1.04 12.92 6.56
C ALA A 65 0.15 12.94 7.54
N CYS A 66 1.27 12.35 7.16
CA CYS A 66 2.50 12.39 7.95
C CYS A 66 3.72 12.22 7.05
N ALA A 67 4.89 12.67 7.50
CA ALA A 67 6.13 12.46 6.80
C ALA A 67 7.30 12.32 7.76
N SER A 68 8.33 11.60 7.33
CA SER A 68 9.54 11.41 8.10
C SER A 68 10.73 11.10 7.20
N ARG A 69 11.93 11.42 7.67
CA ARG A 69 13.16 11.00 7.02
C ARG A 69 13.50 9.57 7.46
N MET A 70 13.56 8.64 6.52
CA MET A 70 13.83 7.22 6.74
C MET A 70 14.87 6.70 5.74
N ASN A 71 15.92 6.03 6.21
CA ASN A 71 16.96 5.43 5.35
C ASN A 71 17.50 6.37 4.26
N LYS A 72 17.85 7.60 4.65
CA LYS A 72 18.30 8.70 3.78
C LYS A 72 17.25 9.24 2.80
N ALA A 73 16.05 8.69 2.71
CA ALA A 73 14.97 9.22 1.89
C ALA A 73 13.94 9.98 2.75
N VAL A 74 13.13 10.82 2.12
CA VAL A 74 11.93 11.39 2.74
C VAL A 74 10.75 10.50 2.38
N VAL A 75 10.05 9.98 3.38
CA VAL A 75 8.82 9.21 3.21
C VAL A 75 7.65 10.10 3.59
N VAL A 76 6.66 10.18 2.70
CA VAL A 76 5.44 10.97 2.89
C VAL A 76 4.26 10.03 2.77
N PHE A 77 3.38 10.03 3.77
CA PHE A 77 2.08 9.36 3.71
C PHE A 77 0.99 10.37 3.37
N LEU A 78 0.16 9.99 2.41
CA LEU A 78 -0.99 10.75 1.94
C LEU A 78 -2.28 10.16 2.49
N LYS A 79 -3.33 10.97 2.59
CA LYS A 79 -4.66 10.50 3.01
C LYS A 79 -5.33 9.64 1.95
N GLU A 80 -5.03 9.91 0.68
CA GLU A 80 -5.59 9.25 -0.50
C GLU A 80 -4.50 8.47 -1.24
N ILE A 81 -4.79 7.22 -1.63
CA ILE A 81 -3.85 6.38 -2.40
C ILE A 81 -3.67 6.95 -3.82
N ASP A 82 -4.74 7.44 -4.44
CA ASP A 82 -4.73 7.95 -5.81
C ASP A 82 -3.82 9.18 -5.96
N ALA A 83 -3.77 10.04 -4.94
CA ALA A 83 -2.83 11.17 -4.90
C ALA A 83 -1.37 10.70 -4.89
N GLY A 84 -1.08 9.58 -4.23
CA GLY A 84 0.25 8.98 -4.21
C GLY A 84 0.66 8.40 -5.56
N SER A 85 -0.26 7.69 -6.21
CA SER A 85 -0.06 7.19 -7.58
C SER A 85 0.18 8.34 -8.57
N GLN A 86 -0.62 9.40 -8.47
CA GLN A 86 -0.48 10.59 -9.31
C GLN A 86 0.93 11.22 -9.17
N ILE A 87 1.44 11.36 -7.94
CA ILE A 87 2.79 11.92 -7.71
C ILE A 87 3.89 11.00 -8.19
N VAL A 88 3.71 9.68 -8.07
CA VAL A 88 4.69 8.71 -8.58
C VAL A 88 4.78 8.80 -10.10
N GLU A 89 3.66 9.01 -10.79
CA GLU A 89 3.61 9.17 -12.24
C GLU A 89 4.11 10.54 -12.71
N SER A 90 3.69 11.62 -12.05
CA SER A 90 4.08 12.99 -12.43
C SER A 90 5.49 13.35 -11.97
N GLY A 91 6.00 12.67 -10.94
CA GLY A 91 7.15 13.11 -10.16
C GLY A 91 6.87 14.37 -9.35
N VAL A 92 7.83 14.76 -8.51
CA VAL A 92 7.78 16.00 -7.72
C VAL A 92 8.72 17.02 -8.35
N VAL A 93 8.19 18.16 -8.75
CA VAL A 93 8.99 19.27 -9.28
C VAL A 93 9.49 20.12 -8.11
N PHE A 94 10.80 20.25 -7.98
CA PHE A 94 11.44 21.08 -6.97
C PHE A 94 12.57 21.90 -7.61
N ARG A 95 12.50 23.23 -7.51
CA ARG A 95 13.49 24.16 -8.09
C ARG A 95 13.80 23.83 -9.56
N ASP A 96 12.74 23.69 -10.35
CA ASP A 96 12.81 23.36 -11.78
C ASP A 96 13.48 22.00 -12.11
N SER A 97 13.69 21.15 -11.10
CA SER A 97 14.23 19.79 -11.23
C SER A 97 13.20 18.75 -10.82
N LEU A 98 13.08 17.67 -11.61
CA LEU A 98 12.21 16.54 -11.30
C LEU A 98 12.90 15.61 -10.30
N LEU A 99 12.35 15.52 -9.09
CA LEU A 99 12.80 14.58 -8.08
C LEU A 99 12.23 13.19 -8.36
N PHE A 100 13.09 12.18 -8.21
CA PHE A 100 12.67 10.80 -8.32
C PHE A 100 11.79 10.41 -7.13
N VAL A 101 10.57 9.96 -7.44
CA VAL A 101 9.61 9.45 -6.47
C VAL A 101 9.33 7.99 -6.77
N SER A 102 9.26 7.18 -5.71
CA SER A 102 8.89 5.77 -5.78
C SER A 102 7.80 5.48 -4.76
N PRO A 103 6.82 4.62 -5.07
CA PRO A 103 5.84 4.21 -4.08
C PRO A 103 6.51 3.33 -3.02
N LEU A 104 6.04 3.41 -1.78
CA LEU A 104 6.59 2.64 -0.67
C LEU A 104 6.15 1.16 -0.71
N ALA A 105 5.02 0.87 -1.33
CA ALA A 105 4.57 -0.46 -1.69
C ALA A 105 4.33 -0.56 -3.19
N LEU A 106 4.59 -1.73 -3.77
CA LEU A 106 4.29 -1.97 -5.18
C LEU A 106 2.79 -1.78 -5.44
N PRO A 107 2.40 -1.12 -6.55
CA PRO A 107 1.01 -0.84 -6.88
C PRO A 107 0.31 -2.07 -7.50
N PHE A 108 0.39 -3.22 -6.84
CA PHE A 108 -0.35 -4.40 -7.28
C PHE A 108 -1.70 -4.51 -6.56
N SER A 109 -2.71 -4.96 -7.30
CA SER A 109 -4.05 -5.20 -6.82
C SER A 109 -4.27 -6.70 -6.61
N ARG A 110 -5.00 -7.06 -5.54
CA ARG A 110 -5.45 -8.43 -5.31
C ARG A 110 -6.71 -8.68 -6.14
N VAL A 111 -6.58 -9.44 -7.22
CA VAL A 111 -7.71 -9.90 -8.03
C VAL A 111 -8.18 -11.24 -7.49
N THR A 112 -9.48 -11.39 -7.24
CA THR A 112 -10.08 -12.66 -6.82
C THR A 112 -11.02 -13.15 -7.92
N VAL A 113 -10.80 -14.37 -8.40
CA VAL A 113 -11.65 -15.07 -9.35
C VAL A 113 -12.46 -16.10 -8.57
N SER A 114 -13.78 -15.94 -8.55
CA SER A 114 -14.70 -16.79 -7.80
C SER A 114 -15.42 -17.77 -8.72
N GLY A 115 -15.89 -18.90 -8.17
CA GLY A 115 -16.69 -19.88 -8.90
C GLY A 115 -15.90 -20.69 -9.94
N VAL A 116 -14.57 -20.74 -9.82
CA VAL A 116 -13.72 -21.48 -10.74
C VAL A 116 -13.66 -22.94 -10.33
N LEU A 117 -14.18 -23.81 -11.19
CA LEU A 117 -14.16 -25.25 -10.95
C LEU A 117 -12.72 -25.81 -10.95
N PRO A 118 -12.43 -26.87 -10.18
CA PRO A 118 -11.06 -27.36 -9.99
C PRO A 118 -10.36 -27.79 -11.29
N PHE A 119 -11.12 -28.26 -12.27
CA PHE A 119 -10.60 -28.71 -13.57
C PHE A 119 -10.22 -27.57 -14.51
N ILE A 120 -10.65 -26.33 -14.24
CA ILE A 120 -10.23 -25.17 -15.04
C ILE A 120 -8.78 -24.85 -14.67
N ALA A 121 -7.88 -24.96 -15.64
CA ALA A 121 -6.47 -24.68 -15.43
C ALA A 121 -6.20 -23.17 -15.26
N ASN A 122 -5.17 -22.82 -14.49
CA ASN A 122 -4.76 -21.43 -14.31
C ASN A 122 -4.39 -20.75 -15.63
N VAL A 123 -3.88 -21.49 -16.62
CA VAL A 123 -3.51 -20.95 -17.94
C VAL A 123 -4.71 -20.32 -18.65
N ALA A 124 -5.90 -20.91 -18.55
CA ALA A 124 -7.12 -20.34 -19.12
C ALA A 124 -7.50 -19.02 -18.44
N LEU A 125 -7.33 -18.96 -17.10
CA LEU A 125 -7.57 -17.72 -16.34
C LEU A 125 -6.55 -16.63 -16.69
N GLU A 126 -5.29 -17.01 -16.84
CA GLU A 126 -4.21 -16.08 -17.20
C GLU A 126 -4.45 -15.47 -18.57
N GLN A 127 -4.88 -16.26 -19.57
CA GLN A 127 -5.15 -15.77 -20.92
C GLN A 127 -6.19 -14.64 -20.91
N GLU A 128 -7.29 -14.82 -20.20
CA GLU A 128 -8.34 -13.80 -20.09
C GLU A 128 -7.91 -12.60 -19.27
N LEU A 129 -7.20 -12.80 -18.16
CA LEU A 129 -6.83 -11.72 -17.26
C LEU A 129 -5.66 -10.87 -17.78
N ARG A 130 -4.80 -11.40 -18.67
CA ARG A 130 -3.69 -10.65 -19.29
C ARG A 130 -4.15 -9.36 -19.98
N ARG A 131 -5.39 -9.28 -20.44
CA ARG A 131 -5.95 -8.07 -21.08
C ARG A 131 -6.15 -6.89 -20.13
N PHE A 132 -6.10 -7.12 -18.82
CA PHE A 132 -6.28 -6.08 -17.80
C PHE A 132 -4.97 -5.65 -17.15
N GLY A 133 -3.87 -6.34 -17.44
CA GLY A 133 -2.55 -5.99 -16.94
C GLY A 133 -1.61 -7.18 -16.74
N LYS A 134 -0.56 -6.94 -15.95
CA LYS A 134 0.55 -7.87 -15.77
C LYS A 134 0.45 -8.59 -14.43
N PHE A 135 0.85 -9.85 -14.41
CA PHE A 135 0.87 -10.66 -13.19
C PHE A 135 2.07 -10.28 -12.31
N ALA A 136 1.80 -9.96 -11.05
CA ALA A 136 2.82 -9.78 -10.01
C ALA A 136 3.07 -11.08 -9.22
N SER A 137 2.20 -12.08 -9.38
CA SER A 137 2.29 -13.38 -8.69
C SER A 137 1.55 -14.47 -9.47
N ALA A 138 1.80 -15.73 -9.11
CA ALA A 138 0.99 -16.86 -9.56
C ALA A 138 -0.34 -16.95 -8.79
N PHE A 139 -1.33 -17.64 -9.37
CA PHE A 139 -2.59 -17.92 -8.70
C PHE A 139 -2.41 -18.74 -7.42
N LYS A 140 -3.16 -18.36 -6.39
CA LYS A 140 -3.26 -19.09 -5.11
C LYS A 140 -4.72 -19.38 -4.79
N THR A 141 -5.03 -20.62 -4.43
CA THR A 141 -6.38 -20.97 -3.98
C THR A 141 -6.68 -20.34 -2.63
N ILE A 142 -7.91 -19.84 -2.45
CA ILE A 142 -8.39 -19.33 -1.17
C ILE A 142 -8.92 -20.50 -0.35
N THR A 143 -8.45 -20.63 0.89
CA THR A 143 -8.97 -21.61 1.86
C THR A 143 -10.31 -21.14 2.42
N LEU A 144 -11.24 -22.06 2.70
CA LEU A 144 -12.55 -21.74 3.27
C LEU A 144 -12.49 -21.23 4.72
N GLY A 145 -11.37 -21.41 5.41
CA GLY A 145 -11.22 -21.02 6.81
C GLY A 145 -11.99 -21.94 7.78
N CYS A 146 -12.28 -23.18 7.35
CA CYS A 146 -12.87 -24.20 8.22
C CYS A 146 -11.97 -24.46 9.43
N LYS A 147 -12.55 -24.44 10.64
CA LYS A 147 -11.83 -24.67 11.90
C LYS A 147 -11.69 -26.15 12.26
N ASP A 148 -12.60 -26.99 11.75
CA ASP A 148 -12.58 -28.43 11.99
C ASP A 148 -11.37 -29.07 11.29
N PRO A 149 -10.50 -29.82 12.00
CA PRO A 149 -9.31 -30.44 11.42
C PRO A 149 -9.64 -31.34 10.23
N ASN A 150 -10.81 -32.00 10.23
CA ASN A 150 -11.25 -32.87 9.15
C ASN A 150 -11.62 -32.10 7.88
N LEU A 151 -11.87 -30.79 7.97
CA LEU A 151 -12.31 -29.95 6.85
C LEU A 151 -11.25 -28.93 6.41
N THR A 152 -10.09 -28.88 7.06
CA THR A 152 -9.01 -27.92 6.73
C THR A 152 -8.45 -28.10 5.32
N HIS A 153 -8.59 -29.29 4.74
CA HIS A 153 -8.17 -29.59 3.38
C HIS A 153 -9.13 -29.06 2.31
N VAL A 154 -10.36 -28.69 2.68
CA VAL A 154 -11.38 -28.23 1.72
C VAL A 154 -11.07 -26.80 1.28
N GLN A 155 -10.89 -26.63 -0.03
CA GLN A 155 -10.57 -25.35 -0.65
C GLN A 155 -11.85 -24.69 -1.18
N SER A 156 -11.86 -23.36 -1.22
CA SER A 156 -12.93 -22.64 -1.91
C SER A 156 -12.75 -22.77 -3.43
N LEU A 157 -13.84 -22.57 -4.16
CA LEU A 157 -13.80 -22.39 -5.62
C LEU A 157 -13.30 -21.00 -6.03
N CYS A 158 -12.59 -20.31 -5.14
CA CYS A 158 -12.03 -18.99 -5.38
C CYS A 158 -10.50 -19.08 -5.43
N ARG A 159 -9.92 -18.44 -6.45
CA ARG A 159 -8.47 -18.25 -6.58
C ARG A 159 -8.18 -16.76 -6.54
N HIS A 160 -7.04 -16.38 -5.99
CA HIS A 160 -6.59 -14.99 -6.05
C HIS A 160 -5.22 -14.89 -6.68
N VAL A 161 -4.94 -13.71 -7.22
CA VAL A 161 -3.68 -13.36 -7.83
C VAL A 161 -3.41 -11.87 -7.64
N PHE A 162 -2.15 -11.50 -7.46
CA PHE A 162 -1.74 -10.11 -7.48
C PHE A 162 -1.35 -9.68 -8.89
N MET A 163 -1.88 -8.55 -9.35
CA MET A 163 -1.67 -8.01 -10.70
C MET A 163 -1.39 -6.51 -10.66
N PHE A 164 -0.53 -6.04 -11.55
CA PHE A 164 -0.43 -4.64 -11.93
C PHE A 164 -1.52 -4.38 -12.96
N LEU A 165 -2.64 -3.80 -12.52
CA LEU A 165 -3.76 -3.47 -13.39
C LEU A 165 -3.45 -2.18 -14.14
N GLU A 166 -3.83 -2.12 -15.42
CA GLU A 166 -3.73 -0.90 -16.22
C GLU A 166 -4.72 0.17 -15.73
N ASN A 167 -5.90 -0.26 -15.28
CA ASN A 167 -6.89 0.60 -14.65
C ASN A 167 -7.40 -0.04 -13.34
N PRO A 168 -6.85 0.35 -12.17
CA PRO A 168 -7.20 -0.27 -10.89
C PRO A 168 -8.63 0.05 -10.42
N SER A 169 -9.24 1.09 -10.98
CA SER A 169 -10.60 1.55 -10.63
C SER A 169 -11.69 0.85 -11.44
N GLN A 170 -11.31 0.07 -12.46
CA GLN A 170 -12.24 -0.63 -13.34
C GLN A 170 -12.73 -1.93 -12.71
N THR A 171 -14.05 -2.15 -12.74
CA THR A 171 -14.63 -3.46 -12.44
C THR A 171 -14.21 -4.45 -13.52
N LEU A 172 -13.52 -5.52 -13.13
CA LEU A 172 -13.09 -6.58 -14.04
C LEU A 172 -14.27 -7.51 -14.35
N ASP A 173 -14.95 -7.27 -15.47
CA ASP A 173 -15.95 -8.20 -15.99
C ASP A 173 -15.29 -9.21 -16.94
N VAL A 174 -15.34 -10.49 -16.55
CA VAL A 174 -14.67 -11.58 -17.26
C VAL A 174 -15.61 -12.77 -17.31
N SER A 175 -15.95 -13.19 -18.53
CA SER A 175 -16.62 -14.46 -18.78
C SER A 175 -15.61 -15.45 -19.32
N PHE A 176 -15.51 -16.61 -18.68
CA PHE A 176 -14.69 -17.71 -19.17
C PHE A 176 -15.59 -18.60 -20.03
N LYS A 177 -15.32 -18.67 -21.32
CA LYS A 177 -15.89 -19.72 -22.18
C LYS A 177 -15.03 -20.96 -21.98
N VAL A 178 -15.57 -21.94 -21.27
CA VAL A 178 -14.95 -23.26 -21.04
C VAL A 178 -15.53 -24.25 -22.02
#